data_AF-A0A968QVT7-F1
#
_entry.id   AF-A0A968QVT7-F1
#
_cell.length_a   1.000
_cell.length_b   1.000
_cell.length_c   1.000
_cell.angle_alpha   90.00
_cell.angle_beta   90.00
_cell.angle_gamma   90.00
#
_symmetry.space_group_name_H-M   'P 1'
#
loop_
_entity.id
_entity.type
_entity.pdbx_description
1 polymer ?
#
loop_
_entity_poly.entity_id
_entity_poly.type
_entity_poly.pdbx_seq_one_letter_code
_entity_poly.pdbx_strand_id
1 'polypeptide(L)'
;MKRSLTVFCVCILAMVAGVYTAYAEEPVKITIATYLSPVYEDLFIKKQQFADRVRELGKEKIQVQFLHSETVLKANDLVPSLMTGATDVIFHVSALVHENWPEIGGIGLPFLYQDETDCQNRLMPGKPLFELLNQEMNKKYGVQILTSAVLRGMIIATSNKPIEKLADFNGLKIRSLGKVDAGYIRACGGVTLSLQSAQMNEALKKERLTA
;
A
#
# COMPACT_ATOMS: atom_id res chain seq x y z
N MET A 1 58.54 32.37 -35.05
CA MET A 1 57.08 32.64 -35.02
C MET A 1 56.20 31.39 -35.12
N LYS A 2 56.53 30.35 -35.91
CA LYS A 2 55.68 29.14 -36.07
C LYS A 2 55.54 28.26 -34.81
N ARG A 3 56.56 28.19 -33.94
CA ARG A 3 56.52 27.40 -32.68
C ARG A 3 55.64 27.99 -31.58
N SER A 4 55.46 29.31 -31.56
CA SER A 4 54.61 30.00 -30.56
C SER A 4 53.11 29.79 -30.86
N LEU A 5 52.76 29.71 -32.16
CA LEU A 5 51.39 29.50 -32.60
C LEU A 5 50.90 28.06 -32.36
N THR A 6 51.79 27.06 -32.47
CA THR A 6 51.48 25.66 -32.17
C THR A 6 51.20 25.44 -30.68
N VAL A 7 51.95 26.11 -29.78
CA VAL A 7 51.74 26.03 -28.33
C VAL A 7 50.41 26.67 -27.93
N PHE A 8 50.05 27.79 -28.56
CA PHE A 8 48.78 28.48 -28.29
C PHE A 8 47.55 27.65 -28.73
N CYS A 9 47.61 26.95 -29.87
CA CYS A 9 46.53 26.06 -30.31
C CYS A 9 46.37 24.81 -29.43
N VAL A 10 47.45 24.28 -28.85
CA VAL A 10 47.39 23.12 -27.94
C VAL A 10 46.75 23.49 -26.59
N CYS A 11 46.97 24.71 -26.09
CA CYS A 11 46.32 25.19 -24.87
C CYS A 11 44.81 25.44 -25.04
N ILE A 12 44.37 25.87 -26.23
CA ILE A 12 42.93 26.06 -26.52
C ILE A 12 42.21 24.71 -26.65
N LEU A 13 42.83 23.69 -27.26
CA LEU A 13 42.25 22.34 -27.31
C LEU A 13 42.17 21.68 -25.92
N ALA A 14 43.14 21.95 -25.03
CA ALA A 14 43.12 21.44 -23.66
C ALA A 14 42.04 22.13 -22.79
N MET A 15 41.71 23.40 -23.05
CA MET A 15 40.59 24.08 -22.38
C MET A 15 39.22 23.59 -22.84
N VAL A 16 39.05 23.24 -24.12
CA VAL A 16 37.78 22.70 -24.64
C VAL A 16 37.51 21.27 -24.14
N ALA A 17 38.56 20.48 -23.85
CA ALA A 17 38.41 19.16 -23.25
C ALA A 17 38.03 19.19 -21.75
N GLY A 18 38.23 20.33 -21.06
CA GLY A 18 37.98 20.48 -19.61
C GLY A 18 36.55 20.84 -19.21
N VAL A 19 35.62 21.04 -20.16
CA VAL A 19 34.25 21.52 -19.90
C VAL A 19 33.18 20.44 -20.09
N TYR A 20 33.56 19.17 -20.22
CA TYR A 20 32.63 18.08 -19.94
C TYR A 20 32.45 17.97 -18.42
N THR A 21 31.73 18.94 -17.86
CA THR A 21 31.02 18.71 -16.61
C THR A 21 30.06 17.58 -16.91
N ALA A 22 30.40 16.38 -16.42
CA ALA A 22 29.43 15.30 -16.34
C ALA A 22 28.30 15.83 -15.47
N TYR A 23 27.22 16.31 -16.09
CA TYR A 23 25.97 16.56 -15.40
C TYR A 23 25.52 15.20 -14.87
N ALA A 24 25.85 14.94 -13.60
CA ALA A 24 25.23 13.84 -12.87
C ALA A 24 23.74 14.20 -12.80
N GLU A 25 22.92 13.48 -13.56
CA GLU A 25 21.47 13.61 -13.54
C GLU A 25 21.01 13.48 -12.09
N GLU A 26 20.25 14.46 -11.58
CA GLU A 26 19.77 14.40 -10.20
C GLU A 26 18.97 13.11 -10.00
N PRO A 27 19.22 12.36 -8.91
CA PRO A 27 18.51 11.11 -8.68
C PRO A 27 17.00 11.34 -8.68
N VAL A 28 16.26 10.48 -9.38
CA VAL A 28 14.80 10.49 -9.35
C VAL A 28 14.37 10.15 -7.93
N LYS A 29 13.70 11.08 -7.26
CA LYS A 29 13.17 10.85 -5.93
C LYS A 29 11.87 10.05 -6.03
N ILE A 30 11.78 8.93 -5.33
CA ILE A 30 10.57 8.11 -5.22
C ILE A 30 10.17 8.04 -3.75
N THR A 31 8.94 8.44 -3.46
CA THR A 31 8.33 8.41 -2.14
C THR A 31 7.38 7.22 -2.04
N ILE A 32 7.71 6.28 -1.15
CA ILE A 32 6.95 5.05 -0.90
C ILE A 32 6.34 5.15 0.49
N ALA A 33 5.04 4.92 0.64
CA ALA A 33 4.34 5.10 1.91
C ALA A 33 3.53 3.87 2.36
N THR A 34 3.50 3.63 3.67
CA THR A 34 2.63 2.67 4.35
C THR A 34 2.19 3.24 5.69
N TYR A 35 1.00 2.89 6.18
CA TYR A 35 0.58 3.28 7.54
C TYR A 35 1.11 2.31 8.61
N LEU A 36 1.51 1.10 8.21
CA LEU A 36 1.99 0.07 9.14
C LEU A 36 3.31 0.47 9.83
N SER A 37 3.43 0.05 11.08
CA SER A 37 4.67 0.16 11.87
C SER A 37 5.45 -1.17 11.90
N PRO A 38 6.73 -1.16 12.32
CA PRO A 38 7.54 -2.38 12.46
C PRO A 38 6.95 -3.46 13.38
N VAL A 39 5.99 -3.12 14.25
CA VAL A 39 5.27 -4.08 15.12
C VAL A 39 4.50 -5.13 14.29
N TYR A 40 4.13 -4.80 13.05
CA TYR A 40 3.50 -5.75 12.13
C TYR A 40 4.57 -6.56 11.37
N GLU A 41 5.31 -7.40 12.07
CA GLU A 41 6.50 -8.10 11.54
C GLU A 41 6.24 -8.80 10.18
N ASP A 42 5.11 -9.50 10.05
CA ASP A 42 4.76 -10.23 8.83
C ASP A 42 4.48 -9.32 7.61
N LEU A 43 3.98 -8.10 7.86
CA LEU A 43 3.49 -7.21 6.81
C LEU A 43 4.44 -6.04 6.53
N PHE A 44 5.11 -5.53 7.56
CA PHE A 44 6.00 -4.38 7.46
C PHE A 44 7.29 -4.77 6.73
N ILE A 45 7.89 -5.90 7.11
CA ILE A 45 9.18 -6.35 6.57
C ILE A 45 9.12 -6.45 5.04
N LYS A 46 8.02 -6.98 4.47
CA LYS A 46 7.87 -7.09 3.02
C LYS A 46 7.79 -5.74 2.29
N LYS A 47 7.22 -4.73 2.94
CA LYS A 47 7.13 -3.36 2.38
C LYS A 47 8.48 -2.65 2.46
N GLN A 48 9.19 -2.84 3.57
CA GLN A 48 10.56 -2.36 3.72
C GLN A 48 11.49 -3.01 2.68
N GLN A 49 11.40 -4.33 2.52
CA GLN A 49 12.16 -5.08 1.50
C GLN A 49 11.89 -4.57 0.08
N PHE A 50 10.64 -4.21 -0.25
CA PHE A 50 10.33 -3.58 -1.53
C PHE A 50 11.05 -2.23 -1.69
N ALA A 51 10.94 -1.33 -0.71
CA ALA A 51 11.59 -0.03 -0.76
C ALA A 51 13.13 -0.16 -0.87
N ASP A 52 13.72 -1.10 -0.13
CA ASP A 52 15.15 -1.38 -0.18
C ASP A 52 15.57 -1.95 -1.54
N ARG A 53 14.75 -2.83 -2.13
CA ARG A 53 15.01 -3.39 -3.46
C ARG A 53 14.93 -2.34 -4.56
N VAL A 54 13.99 -1.40 -4.47
CA VAL A 54 13.92 -0.25 -5.38
C VAL A 54 15.18 0.61 -5.27
N ARG A 55 15.66 0.86 -4.05
CA ARG A 55 16.91 1.61 -3.81
C ARG A 55 18.13 0.87 -4.38
N GLU A 56 18.24 -0.43 -4.12
CA GLU A 56 19.37 -1.26 -4.58
C GLU A 56 19.43 -1.34 -6.10
N LEU A 57 18.30 -1.60 -6.76
CA LEU A 57 18.22 -1.70 -8.22
C LEU A 57 18.37 -0.32 -8.90
N GLY A 58 17.87 0.73 -8.24
CA GLY A 58 17.97 2.10 -8.71
C GLY A 58 19.36 2.72 -8.58
N LYS A 59 20.24 2.15 -7.73
CA LYS A 59 21.60 2.62 -7.48
C LYS A 59 21.65 4.13 -7.23
N GLU A 60 22.57 4.85 -7.86
CA GLU A 60 22.68 6.31 -7.79
C GLU A 60 21.55 7.07 -8.50
N LYS A 61 20.71 6.39 -9.30
CA LYS A 61 19.66 7.04 -10.11
C LYS A 61 18.34 7.21 -9.38
N ILE A 62 18.10 6.49 -8.29
CA ILE A 62 16.83 6.55 -7.54
C ILE A 62 17.11 6.82 -6.07
N GLN A 63 16.53 7.89 -5.56
CA GLN A 63 16.51 8.18 -4.13
C GLN A 63 15.16 7.78 -3.53
N VAL A 64 15.14 6.72 -2.72
CA VAL A 64 13.92 6.23 -2.08
C VAL A 64 13.70 6.89 -0.71
N GLN A 65 12.57 7.60 -0.56
CA GLN A 65 12.03 8.02 0.73
C GLN A 65 10.92 7.07 1.17
N PHE A 66 11.12 6.34 2.26
CA PHE A 66 10.10 5.40 2.79
C PHE A 66 9.41 6.00 4.02
N LEU A 67 8.11 6.28 3.90
CA LEU A 67 7.27 6.83 4.96
C LEU A 67 6.47 5.71 5.62
N HIS A 68 6.54 5.61 6.95
CA HIS A 68 5.84 4.55 7.68
C HIS A 68 5.38 4.95 9.10
N SER A 69 4.71 4.02 9.79
CA SER A 69 4.23 4.17 11.17
C SER A 69 3.31 5.37 11.42
N GLU A 70 2.58 5.82 10.39
CA GLU A 70 1.71 7.01 10.47
C GLU A 70 2.40 8.30 10.94
N THR A 71 3.73 8.35 10.86
CA THR A 71 4.51 9.53 11.31
C THR A 71 4.26 10.75 10.43
N VAL A 72 4.02 10.51 9.14
CA VAL A 72 3.75 11.55 8.14
C VAL A 72 2.36 11.39 7.51
N LEU A 73 1.94 10.15 7.22
CA LEU A 73 0.67 9.85 6.54
C LEU A 73 -0.10 8.77 7.30
N LYS A 74 -1.34 9.08 7.69
CA LYS A 74 -2.26 8.07 8.26
C LYS A 74 -2.83 7.21 7.13
N ALA A 75 -3.42 6.07 7.48
CA ALA A 75 -4.03 5.18 6.49
C ALA A 75 -4.96 5.91 5.49
N ASN A 76 -5.85 6.78 5.98
CA ASN A 76 -6.80 7.53 5.14
C ASN A 76 -6.14 8.59 4.24
N ASP A 77 -4.91 9.00 4.54
CA ASP A 77 -4.19 10.04 3.77
C ASP A 77 -3.40 9.44 2.60
N LEU A 78 -3.19 8.12 2.59
CA LEU A 78 -2.37 7.44 1.58
C LEU A 78 -2.95 7.60 0.18
N VAL A 79 -4.24 7.29 -0.02
CA VAL A 79 -4.89 7.44 -1.34
C VAL A 79 -4.87 8.90 -1.81
N PRO A 80 -5.32 9.90 -1.02
CA PRO A 80 -5.16 11.30 -1.39
C PRO A 80 -3.71 11.69 -1.75
N SER A 81 -2.72 11.22 -0.99
CA SER A 81 -1.31 11.53 -1.26
C SER A 81 -0.80 10.96 -2.59
N LEU A 82 -1.28 9.79 -2.99
CA LEU A 82 -0.96 9.21 -4.30
C LEU A 82 -1.63 10.03 -5.41
N MET A 83 -2.91 10.38 -5.22
CA MET A 83 -3.67 11.13 -6.23
C MET A 83 -3.14 12.55 -6.46
N THR A 84 -2.49 13.15 -5.46
CA THR A 84 -1.84 14.47 -5.59
C THR A 84 -0.39 14.39 -6.07
N GLY A 85 0.19 13.18 -6.18
CA GLY A 85 1.61 12.98 -6.48
C GLY A 85 2.55 13.33 -5.33
N ALA A 86 2.04 13.50 -4.10
CA ALA A 86 2.87 13.66 -2.91
C ALA A 86 3.58 12.35 -2.52
N THR A 87 3.00 11.21 -2.89
CA THR A 87 3.65 9.89 -2.88
C THR A 87 3.57 9.26 -4.26
N ASP A 88 4.57 8.43 -4.58
CA ASP A 88 4.66 7.72 -5.86
C ASP A 88 4.13 6.29 -5.76
N VAL A 89 4.30 5.67 -4.57
CA VAL A 89 3.84 4.32 -4.29
C VAL A 89 3.23 4.27 -2.89
N ILE A 90 2.06 3.65 -2.76
CA ILE A 90 1.45 3.39 -1.46
C ILE A 90 1.18 1.90 -1.28
N PHE A 91 1.29 1.43 -0.04
CA PHE A 91 0.75 0.14 0.37
C PHE A 91 -0.58 0.33 1.09
N HIS A 92 -1.61 -0.37 0.62
CA HIS A 92 -2.94 -0.29 1.22
C HIS A 92 -3.62 -1.66 1.31
N VAL A 93 -4.68 -1.73 2.11
CA VAL A 93 -5.59 -2.87 2.19
C VAL A 93 -6.96 -2.51 1.63
N SER A 94 -7.63 -3.46 0.97
CA SER A 94 -8.93 -3.27 0.31
C SER A 94 -10.02 -2.78 1.26
N ALA A 95 -10.00 -3.24 2.51
CA ALA A 95 -10.96 -2.86 3.55
C ALA A 95 -11.00 -1.34 3.84
N LEU A 96 -9.88 -0.64 3.63
CA LEU A 96 -9.75 0.78 3.97
C LEU A 96 -9.87 1.73 2.75
N VAL A 97 -9.80 1.22 1.51
CA VAL A 97 -9.88 2.08 0.30
C VAL A 97 -11.26 2.21 -0.31
N HIS A 98 -12.27 1.49 0.16
CA HIS A 98 -13.58 1.42 -0.51
C HIS A 98 -14.23 2.81 -0.74
N GLU A 99 -13.94 3.81 0.10
CA GLU A 99 -14.47 5.16 -0.10
C GLU A 99 -13.87 5.88 -1.31
N ASN A 100 -12.60 5.63 -1.60
CA ASN A 100 -11.88 6.28 -2.70
C ASN A 100 -11.87 5.41 -3.97
N TRP A 101 -11.71 4.09 -3.80
CA TRP A 101 -11.54 3.10 -4.86
C TRP A 101 -12.49 1.92 -4.64
N PRO A 102 -13.79 2.07 -4.99
CA PRO A 102 -14.78 1.01 -4.84
C PRO A 102 -14.44 -0.24 -5.66
N GLU A 103 -13.65 -0.13 -6.74
CA GLU A 103 -13.14 -1.26 -7.52
C GLU A 103 -12.26 -2.19 -6.68
N ILE A 104 -11.35 -1.62 -5.88
CA ILE A 104 -10.49 -2.38 -4.97
C ILE A 104 -11.26 -2.82 -3.72
N GLY A 105 -12.25 -2.03 -3.27
CA GLY A 105 -13.16 -2.45 -2.20
C GLY A 105 -14.00 -3.67 -2.61
N GLY A 106 -14.47 -3.70 -3.86
CA GLY A 106 -15.36 -4.73 -4.39
C GLY A 106 -14.73 -6.12 -4.45
N ILE A 107 -13.43 -6.21 -4.77
CA ILE A 107 -12.71 -7.49 -4.74
C ILE A 107 -12.57 -8.08 -3.33
N GLY A 108 -12.88 -7.32 -2.28
CA GLY A 108 -12.87 -7.75 -0.89
C GLY A 108 -14.22 -8.21 -0.34
N LEU A 109 -15.27 -8.29 -1.17
CA LEU A 109 -16.58 -8.74 -0.72
C LEU A 109 -16.54 -10.20 -0.22
N PRO A 110 -17.31 -10.55 0.84
CA PRO A 110 -17.37 -11.92 1.33
C PRO A 110 -17.85 -12.92 0.27
N PHE A 111 -17.30 -14.14 0.31
CA PHE A 111 -17.70 -15.28 -0.53
C PHE A 111 -17.44 -15.13 -2.04
N LEU A 112 -16.61 -14.18 -2.48
CA LEU A 112 -16.18 -14.10 -3.88
C LEU A 112 -15.22 -15.20 -4.31
N TYR A 113 -14.49 -15.78 -3.36
CA TYR A 113 -13.43 -16.76 -3.61
C TYR A 113 -13.69 -18.02 -2.80
N GLN A 114 -13.19 -19.15 -3.28
CA GLN A 114 -13.33 -20.44 -2.57
C GLN A 114 -12.49 -20.46 -1.28
N ASP A 115 -11.26 -19.95 -1.37
CA ASP A 115 -10.31 -19.82 -0.26
C ASP A 115 -9.27 -18.73 -0.59
N GLU A 116 -8.31 -18.53 0.33
CA GLU A 116 -7.23 -17.56 0.14
C GLU A 116 -6.32 -17.89 -1.05
N THR A 117 -6.18 -19.17 -1.40
CA THR A 117 -5.33 -19.61 -2.52
C THR A 117 -6.00 -19.28 -3.85
N ASP A 118 -7.30 -19.51 -3.99
CA ASP A 118 -8.11 -19.08 -5.14
C ASP A 118 -8.08 -17.56 -5.30
N CYS A 119 -8.24 -16.81 -4.19
CA CYS A 119 -8.12 -15.35 -4.19
C CYS A 119 -6.75 -14.90 -4.69
N GLN A 120 -5.67 -15.46 -4.14
CA GLN A 120 -4.29 -15.11 -4.52
C GLN A 120 -4.05 -15.42 -5.99
N ASN A 121 -4.47 -16.59 -6.46
CA ASN A 121 -4.31 -17.03 -7.85
C ASN A 121 -5.03 -16.12 -8.86
N ARG A 122 -6.16 -15.51 -8.48
CA ARG A 122 -6.90 -14.58 -9.35
C ARG A 122 -6.31 -13.19 -9.34
N LEU A 123 -5.72 -12.76 -8.23
CA LEU A 123 -5.14 -11.44 -8.05
C LEU A 123 -3.64 -11.36 -8.39
N MET A 124 -3.05 -12.44 -8.93
CA MET A 124 -1.68 -12.43 -9.42
C MET A 124 -1.54 -11.58 -10.70
N PRO A 125 -0.42 -10.86 -10.88
CA PRO A 125 -0.10 -10.19 -12.14
C PRO A 125 -0.21 -11.11 -13.36
N GLY A 126 -0.78 -10.60 -14.45
CA GLY A 126 -1.04 -11.36 -15.69
C GLY A 126 -2.32 -12.19 -15.68
N LYS A 127 -3.08 -12.20 -14.58
CA LYS A 127 -4.36 -12.93 -14.50
C LYS A 127 -5.53 -12.03 -14.91
N PRO A 128 -6.63 -12.60 -15.48
CA PRO A 128 -7.73 -11.80 -16.01
C PRO A 128 -8.32 -10.77 -15.02
N LEU A 129 -8.49 -11.15 -13.74
CA LEU A 129 -9.02 -10.23 -12.73
C LEU A 129 -8.02 -9.11 -12.40
N PHE A 130 -6.73 -9.42 -12.26
CA PHE A 130 -5.70 -8.42 -12.02
C PHE A 130 -5.58 -7.43 -13.18
N GLU A 131 -5.58 -7.92 -14.42
CA GLU A 131 -5.50 -7.06 -15.61
C GLU A 131 -6.73 -6.17 -15.75
N LEU A 132 -7.94 -6.73 -15.53
CA LEU A 132 -9.17 -5.94 -15.52
C LEU A 132 -9.12 -4.85 -14.45
N LEU A 133 -8.70 -5.20 -13.23
CA LEU A 133 -8.60 -4.24 -12.13
C LEU A 133 -7.60 -3.14 -12.46
N ASN A 134 -6.43 -3.49 -13.00
CA ASN A 134 -5.41 -2.52 -13.42
C ASN A 134 -5.91 -1.60 -14.53
N GLN A 135 -6.59 -2.15 -15.54
CA GLN A 135 -7.17 -1.36 -16.62
C GLN A 135 -8.19 -0.36 -16.09
N GLU A 136 -9.10 -0.78 -15.20
CA GLU A 136 -10.11 0.10 -14.62
C GLU A 136 -9.49 1.16 -13.71
N MET A 137 -8.51 0.79 -12.88
CA MET A 137 -7.80 1.74 -12.00
C MET A 137 -7.03 2.78 -12.81
N ASN A 138 -6.35 2.36 -13.88
CA ASN A 138 -5.62 3.27 -14.75
C ASN A 138 -6.58 4.20 -15.50
N LYS A 139 -7.65 3.67 -16.08
CA LYS A 139 -8.65 4.44 -16.82
C LYS A 139 -9.32 5.50 -15.96
N LYS A 140 -9.66 5.20 -14.72
CA LYS A 140 -10.42 6.09 -13.83
C LYS A 140 -9.55 7.05 -13.04
N TYR A 141 -8.37 6.59 -12.61
CA TYR A 141 -7.56 7.31 -11.63
C TYR A 141 -6.11 7.54 -12.08
N GLY A 142 -5.69 7.00 -13.22
CA GLY A 142 -4.28 7.04 -13.64
C GLY A 142 -3.36 6.21 -12.75
N VAL A 143 -3.91 5.28 -11.96
CA VAL A 143 -3.16 4.47 -10.99
C VAL A 143 -2.86 3.09 -11.56
N GLN A 144 -1.67 2.56 -11.25
CA GLN A 144 -1.32 1.16 -11.54
C GLN A 144 -1.08 0.38 -10.25
N ILE A 145 -1.67 -0.80 -10.18
CA ILE A 145 -1.42 -1.82 -9.16
C ILE A 145 -0.21 -2.64 -9.59
N LEU A 146 0.87 -2.55 -8.81
CA LEU A 146 2.11 -3.27 -9.11
C LEU A 146 2.03 -4.75 -8.72
N THR A 147 1.36 -5.04 -7.60
CA THR A 147 1.19 -6.39 -7.07
C THR A 147 0.09 -6.40 -6.01
N SER A 148 -0.32 -7.59 -5.59
CA SER A 148 -1.27 -7.80 -4.50
C SER A 148 -0.79 -8.94 -3.60
N ALA A 149 -1.22 -8.91 -2.34
CA ALA A 149 -1.04 -10.00 -1.40
C ALA A 149 -2.37 -10.25 -0.70
N VAL A 150 -2.74 -11.52 -0.58
CA VAL A 150 -3.94 -11.93 0.13
C VAL A 150 -3.63 -12.13 1.60
N LEU A 151 -4.36 -11.41 2.44
CA LEU A 151 -4.41 -11.67 3.87
C LEU A 151 -5.41 -12.80 4.13
N ARG A 152 -5.26 -13.47 5.27
CA ARG A 152 -6.22 -14.48 5.72
C ARG A 152 -7.64 -13.90 5.69
N GLY A 153 -8.60 -14.72 5.29
CA GLY A 153 -10.00 -14.35 5.20
C GLY A 153 -10.56 -13.83 6.53
N MET A 154 -11.75 -13.24 6.49
CA MET A 154 -12.37 -12.63 7.67
C MET A 154 -12.56 -13.67 8.78
N ILE A 155 -11.84 -13.50 9.89
CA ILE A 155 -12.05 -14.27 11.12
C ILE A 155 -12.87 -13.40 12.06
N ILE A 156 -14.03 -13.91 12.46
CA ILE A 156 -14.82 -13.29 13.51
C ILE A 156 -14.47 -14.00 14.80
N ALA A 157 -13.92 -13.23 15.74
CA ALA A 157 -13.54 -13.71 17.04
C ALA A 157 -14.31 -12.95 18.12
N THR A 158 -14.71 -13.70 19.12
CA THR A 158 -15.29 -13.29 20.39
C THR A 158 -14.40 -13.89 21.47
N SER A 159 -14.28 -13.26 22.62
CA SER A 159 -13.55 -13.77 23.78
C SER A 159 -14.28 -14.83 24.62
N ASN A 160 -15.62 -14.93 24.60
CA ASN A 160 -16.38 -15.80 25.52
C ASN A 160 -17.59 -16.54 24.91
N LYS A 161 -18.04 -16.20 23.69
CA LYS A 161 -19.24 -16.80 23.09
C LYS A 161 -18.96 -17.39 21.71
N PRO A 162 -18.96 -18.73 21.52
CA PRO A 162 -18.79 -19.30 20.19
C PRO A 162 -19.91 -18.86 19.24
N ILE A 163 -19.56 -18.72 17.96
CA ILE A 163 -20.49 -18.40 16.88
C ILE A 163 -20.57 -19.63 15.97
N GLU A 164 -21.66 -20.38 16.05
CA GLU A 164 -21.83 -21.63 15.31
C GLU A 164 -22.93 -21.50 14.23
N LYS A 165 -23.85 -20.57 14.41
CA LYS A 165 -24.94 -20.27 13.48
C LYS A 165 -25.20 -18.77 13.38
N LEU A 166 -25.86 -18.35 12.30
CA LEU A 166 -26.20 -16.93 12.08
C LEU A 166 -26.98 -16.31 13.24
N ALA A 167 -27.87 -17.05 13.89
CA ALA A 167 -28.61 -16.53 15.04
C ALA A 167 -27.72 -16.10 16.23
N ASP A 168 -26.50 -16.62 16.32
CA ASP A 168 -25.57 -16.27 17.41
C ASP A 168 -25.01 -14.86 17.29
N PHE A 169 -25.05 -14.27 16.08
CA PHE A 169 -24.64 -12.89 15.79
C PHE A 169 -25.57 -11.83 16.38
N ASN A 170 -26.82 -12.20 16.68
CA ASN A 170 -27.83 -11.24 17.11
C ASN A 170 -27.37 -10.47 18.36
N GLY A 171 -27.21 -9.16 18.21
CA GLY A 171 -26.78 -8.27 19.29
C GLY A 171 -25.28 -8.31 19.63
N LEU A 172 -24.46 -9.11 18.93
CA LEU A 172 -23.01 -9.08 19.12
C LEU A 172 -22.43 -7.76 18.60
N LYS A 173 -21.61 -7.10 19.42
CA LYS A 173 -20.85 -5.90 19.08
C LYS A 173 -19.47 -6.32 18.56
N ILE A 174 -19.34 -6.45 17.24
CA ILE A 174 -18.12 -6.91 16.59
C ILE A 174 -17.35 -5.71 16.03
N ARG A 175 -16.02 -5.76 16.12
CA ARG A 175 -15.14 -4.77 15.51
C ARG A 175 -15.17 -4.92 13.98
N SER A 176 -15.26 -3.81 13.26
CA SER A 176 -15.07 -3.75 11.81
C SER A 176 -13.93 -2.81 11.46
N LEU A 177 -13.14 -3.13 10.42
CA LEU A 177 -12.09 -2.24 9.92
C LEU A 177 -12.64 -1.32 8.81
N GLY A 178 -13.49 -1.85 7.94
CA GLY A 178 -14.05 -1.13 6.78
C GLY A 178 -15.56 -1.25 6.60
N LYS A 179 -16.07 -0.57 5.56
CA LYS A 179 -17.50 -0.61 5.20
C LYS A 179 -17.97 -2.01 4.81
N VAL A 180 -17.13 -2.78 4.11
CA VAL A 180 -17.46 -4.15 3.70
C VAL A 180 -17.65 -5.04 4.93
N ASP A 181 -16.68 -5.05 5.85
CA ASP A 181 -16.77 -5.82 7.10
C ASP A 181 -18.00 -5.41 7.92
N ALA A 182 -18.24 -4.10 8.02
CA ALA A 182 -19.37 -3.57 8.77
C ALA A 182 -20.71 -3.98 8.12
N GLY A 183 -20.79 -3.93 6.79
CA GLY A 183 -21.95 -4.40 6.03
C GLY A 183 -22.22 -5.88 6.26
N TYR A 184 -21.17 -6.71 6.19
CA TYR A 184 -21.27 -8.14 6.44
C TYR A 184 -21.77 -8.46 7.86
N ILE A 185 -21.17 -7.88 8.89
CA ILE A 185 -21.57 -8.10 10.29
C ILE A 185 -23.04 -7.71 10.51
N ARG A 186 -23.48 -6.58 9.95
CA ARG A 186 -24.89 -6.14 10.04
C ARG A 186 -25.83 -7.07 9.29
N ALA A 187 -25.43 -7.55 8.12
CA ALA A 187 -26.21 -8.53 7.36
C ALA A 187 -26.37 -9.85 8.14
N CYS A 188 -25.40 -10.21 8.99
CA CYS A 188 -25.50 -11.34 9.91
C CYS A 188 -26.35 -11.06 11.17
N GLY A 189 -26.83 -9.83 11.41
CA GLY A 189 -27.61 -9.46 12.61
C GLY A 189 -26.79 -8.88 13.77
N GLY A 190 -25.48 -8.68 13.57
CA GLY A 190 -24.59 -8.05 14.54
C GLY A 190 -24.62 -6.53 14.51
N VAL A 191 -23.99 -5.94 15.52
CA VAL A 191 -23.72 -4.50 15.66
C VAL A 191 -22.23 -4.27 15.44
N THR A 192 -21.88 -3.20 14.73
CA THR A 192 -20.49 -2.92 14.35
C THR A 192 -19.93 -1.75 15.13
N LEU A 193 -18.69 -1.86 15.59
CA LEU A 193 -17.91 -0.72 16.07
C LEU A 193 -16.64 -0.56 15.22
N SER A 194 -16.51 0.59 14.56
CA SER A 194 -15.29 0.91 13.81
C SER A 194 -14.19 1.31 14.80
N LEU A 195 -13.13 0.51 14.86
CA LEU A 195 -11.98 0.75 15.74
C LEU A 195 -10.69 0.45 15.00
N GLN A 196 -9.67 1.28 15.23
CA GLN A 196 -8.31 0.98 14.83
C GLN A 196 -7.74 -0.17 15.67
N SER A 197 -6.74 -0.87 15.15
CA SER A 197 -6.17 -2.07 15.81
C SER A 197 -5.63 -1.76 17.20
N ALA A 198 -5.03 -0.58 17.40
CA ALA A 198 -4.50 -0.16 18.70
C ALA A 198 -5.58 -0.01 19.79
N GLN A 199 -6.83 0.27 19.42
CA GLN A 199 -7.94 0.53 20.36
C GLN A 199 -8.67 -0.75 20.79
N MET A 200 -8.37 -1.89 20.15
CA MET A 200 -9.11 -3.14 20.34
C MET A 200 -9.04 -3.65 21.78
N ASN A 201 -7.85 -3.68 22.37
CA ASN A 201 -7.65 -4.18 23.74
C ASN A 201 -8.38 -3.32 24.78
N GLU A 202 -8.37 -2.00 24.60
CA GLU A 202 -9.09 -1.09 25.49
C GLU A 202 -10.61 -1.25 25.33
N ALA A 203 -11.10 -1.41 24.10
CA ALA A 203 -12.52 -1.58 23.83
C ALA A 203 -13.08 -2.89 24.39
N LEU A 204 -12.29 -3.98 24.38
CA LEU A 204 -12.65 -5.24 25.05
C LEU A 204 -12.72 -5.05 26.58
N LYS A 205 -11.70 -4.42 27.19
CA LYS A 205 -11.70 -4.15 28.64
C LYS A 205 -12.86 -3.26 29.10
N LYS A 206 -13.32 -2.35 28.25
CA LYS A 206 -14.46 -1.46 28.50
C LYS A 206 -15.81 -2.03 28.04
N GLU A 207 -15.86 -3.31 27.65
CA GLU A 207 -17.08 -4.00 27.19
C GLU A 207 -17.80 -3.29 26.03
N ARG A 208 -17.04 -2.54 25.22
CA ARG A 208 -17.55 -1.86 24.02
C ARG A 208 -17.68 -2.82 22.84
N LEU A 209 -16.87 -3.87 22.84
CA LEU A 209 -16.99 -5.03 21.96
C LEU A 209 -17.59 -6.18 22.76
N THR A 210 -18.31 -7.08 22.07
CA THR A 210 -18.74 -8.32 22.70
C THR A 210 -17.50 -9.16 22.94
N ALA A 211 -17.15 -9.20 24.22
CA ALA A 211 -16.38 -10.27 24.80
C ALA A 211 -17.07 -11.58 24.41
#